data_AF-A0A967J935-F1
#
_entry.id   AF-A0A967J935-F1
#
_cell.length_a   1.000
_cell.length_b   1.000
_cell.length_c   1.000
_cell.angle_alpha   90.00
_cell.angle_beta   90.00
_cell.angle_gamma   90.00
#
_symmetry.space_group_name_H-M   'P 1'
#
loop_
_entity.id
_entity.type
_entity.pdbx_description
1 polymer ?
#
loop_
_entity_poly.entity_id
_entity_poly.type
_entity_poly.pdbx_seq_one_letter_code
_entity_poly.pdbx_strand_id
1 'polypeptide(L)' 'MSETELSGAVVGIDGSPASLAALHWAARRVDRFGRVRPVYVWDFPIAVWAPTPFSPGAV' A
#
# COMPACT_ATOMS: atom_id res chain seq x y z
N MET A 1 12.29 -10.09 -15.13
CA MET A 1 11.72 -8.77 -14.79
C MET A 1 12.87 -7.79 -14.76
N SER A 2 13.04 -7.02 -15.83
CA SER A 2 14.16 -6.08 -15.95
C SER A 2 13.95 -4.93 -14.99
N GLU A 3 15.01 -4.53 -14.27
CA GLU A 3 15.03 -3.46 -13.26
C GLU A 3 14.52 -2.11 -13.80
N THR A 4 14.50 -1.94 -15.12
CA THR A 4 13.99 -0.79 -15.86
C THR A 4 12.45 -0.66 -15.85
N GLU A 5 11.69 -1.74 -15.61
CA GLU A 5 10.23 -1.68 -15.45
C GLU A 5 9.78 -1.19 -14.05
N LEU A 6 10.71 -1.03 -13.11
CA LEU A 6 10.45 -0.44 -11.79
C LEU A 6 10.56 1.09 -11.77
N SER A 7 10.76 1.71 -12.95
CA SER A 7 10.69 3.17 -13.14
C SER A 7 9.30 3.69 -12.74
N GLY A 8 9.25 4.47 -11.67
CA GLY A 8 8.00 5.03 -11.14
C GLY A 8 8.11 5.42 -9.68
N ALA A 9 7.25 6.36 -9.24
CA ALA A 9 7.06 6.64 -7.83
C ALA A 9 5.85 5.86 -7.30
N VAL A 10 6.04 5.09 -6.23
CA VAL A 10 4.94 4.49 -5.46
C VAL A 10 4.59 5.40 -4.30
N VAL A 11 3.31 5.72 -4.13
CA VAL A 11 2.83 6.63 -3.07
C VAL A 11 1.75 5.93 -2.24
N GLY A 12 2.02 5.72 -0.96
CA GLY A 12 1.00 5.27 -0.01
C GLY A 12 -0.06 6.34 0.21
N ILE A 13 -1.33 5.96 0.12
CA ILE A 13 -2.47 6.84 0.40
C ILE A 13 -3.36 6.23 1.49
N ASP A 14 -3.78 7.05 2.44
CA ASP A 14 -4.66 6.71 3.55
C ASP A 14 -5.83 7.70 3.71
N GLY A 15 -5.91 8.72 2.82
CA GLY A 15 -6.90 9.79 2.87
C GLY A 15 -6.54 10.97 3.78
N SER A 16 -5.48 10.87 4.57
CA SER A 16 -5.00 11.98 5.38
C SER A 16 -4.49 13.15 4.52
N PRO A 17 -4.52 14.39 5.04
CA PRO A 17 -3.94 15.54 4.34
C PRO A 17 -2.47 15.35 3.94
N ALA A 18 -1.70 14.63 4.77
CA ALA A 18 -0.29 14.34 4.52
C ALA A 18 -0.11 13.40 3.31
N SER A 19 -0.91 12.34 3.20
CA SER A 19 -0.81 11.42 2.06
C SER A 19 -1.25 12.05 0.75
N LEU A 20 -2.27 12.92 0.78
CA LEU A 20 -2.67 13.71 -0.39
C LEU A 20 -1.58 14.71 -0.81
N ALA A 21 -0.90 15.36 0.14
CA ALA A 21 0.23 16.23 -0.15
C ALA A 21 1.40 15.47 -0.80
N ALA A 22 1.69 14.25 -0.34
CA ALA A 22 2.69 13.37 -0.95
C ALA A 22 2.32 12.97 -2.39
N LEU A 23 1.05 12.60 -2.63
CA LEU A 23 0.56 12.30 -3.98
C LEU A 23 0.70 13.49 -4.92
N HIS A 24 0.29 14.68 -4.48
CA HIS A 24 0.45 15.90 -5.26
C HIS A 24 1.93 16.24 -5.53
N TRP A 25 2.81 16.03 -4.56
CA TRP A 25 4.25 16.25 -4.74
C TRP A 25 4.85 15.31 -5.80
N ALA A 26 4.43 14.04 -5.81
CA ALA A 26 4.89 13.04 -6.76
C ALA A 26 4.33 13.28 -8.16
N ALA A 27 3.05 13.64 -8.29
CA ALA A 27 2.40 13.95 -9.56
C ALA A 27 3.06 15.13 -10.28
N ARG A 28 3.57 16.12 -9.53
CA ARG A 28 4.34 17.24 -10.10
C ARG A 28 5.77 16.87 -10.54
N ARG A 29 6.20 15.62 -10.35
CA ARG A 29 7.57 15.13 -10.59
C ARG A 29 7.60 13.86 -11.45
N VAL A 30 6.56 13.66 -12.27
CA VAL A 30 6.48 12.53 -13.21
C VAL A 30 7.60 12.57 -14.25
N ASP A 31 8.12 13.76 -14.55
CA ASP A 31 9.31 13.98 -15.39
C ASP A 31 10.58 13.40 -14.75
N ARG A 32 10.65 13.38 -13.42
CA ARG A 32 11.82 12.92 -12.66
C ARG A 32 11.74 11.44 -12.29
N PHE A 33 10.55 10.95 -11.95
CA PHE A 33 10.37 9.60 -11.40
C PHE A 33 9.60 8.67 -12.33
N GLY A 34 9.05 9.16 -13.43
CA GLY A 34 8.15 8.37 -14.28
C GLY A 34 6.75 8.26 -13.70
N ARG A 35 6.06 7.17 -14.04
CA ARG A 35 4.65 6.95 -13.68
C ARG A 35 4.46 6.93 -12.16
N VAL A 36 3.45 7.64 -11.68
CA VAL A 36 3.03 7.58 -10.27
C VAL A 36 2.01 6.46 -10.06
N ARG A 37 2.23 5.64 -9.03
CA ARG A 37 1.35 4.54 -8.60
C ARG A 37 0.88 4.80 -7.17
N PRO A 38 -0.32 5.38 -6.98
CA PRO A 38 -0.92 5.47 -5.65
C PRO A 38 -1.36 4.08 -5.17
N VAL A 39 -1.10 3.78 -3.90
CA VAL A 39 -1.45 2.52 -3.25
C VAL A 39 -2.19 2.81 -1.96
N TYR A 40 -3.44 2.37 -1.89
CA TYR A 40 -4.24 2.41 -0.67
C TYR A 40 -4.16 1.04 0.00
N VAL A 41 -3.78 1.01 1.28
CA VAL A 41 -3.78 -0.23 2.07
C VAL A 41 -4.87 -0.08 3.12
N TRP A 42 -5.64 -1.14 3.28
CA TRP A 42 -6.66 -1.23 4.29
C TRP A 42 -6.39 -2.51 5.08
N ASP A 43 -6.51 -2.41 6.40
CA ASP A 43 -6.46 -3.56 7.27
C ASP A 43 -7.86 -4.22 7.24
N PHE A 44 -7.97 -5.43 6.69
CA PHE A 44 -9.16 -6.23 6.93
C PHE A 44 -8.99 -6.79 8.33
N PRO A 45 -9.85 -6.45 9.31
CA PRO A 45 -9.76 -7.12 10.60
C PRO A 45 -9.99 -8.61 10.34
N ILE A 46 -8.92 -9.42 10.45
CA ILE A 46 -9.05 -10.86 10.67
C ILE A 46 -9.60 -10.98 12.10
N ALA A 47 -10.89 -10.70 12.22
CA ALA A 47 -11.60 -10.74 13.47
C ALA A 47 -11.94 -12.20 13.76
N VAL A 48 -11.20 -12.80 14.70
CA VAL A 48 -11.73 -13.46 15.92
C VAL A 48 -12.81 -14.57 15.75
N TRP A 49 -13.07 -15.10 14.55
CA TRP A 49 -14.10 -16.15 14.34
C TRP A 49 -13.71 -17.27 13.37
N ALA A 50 -12.44 -17.36 12.98
CA ALA A 50 -11.91 -18.64 12.51
C ALA A 50 -11.39 -19.38 13.75
N PRO A 51 -11.88 -20.59 14.09
CA PRO A 51 -11.13 -21.45 15.00
C PRO A 51 -9.75 -21.63 14.35
N THR A 52 -8.72 -21.04 14.95
CA THR A 52 -7.37 -21.31 14.48
C THR A 52 -7.12 -22.81 14.70
N PRO A 53 -6.56 -23.54 13.73
CA PRO A 53 -6.22 -24.96 13.90
C PRO A 53 -5.11 -25.18 14.95
N PHE A 54 -4.69 -24.13 15.66
CA PHE A 54 -3.63 -24.10 16.65
C PHE A 54 -4.13 -23.84 18.07
N SER A 55 -5.45 -23.88 18.34
CA SER A 55 -5.95 -23.85 19.71
C SER A 55 -5.56 -25.16 20.42
N PRO A 56 -4.62 -25.15 21.39
CA PRO A 56 -4.26 -26.36 22.10
C PRO A 56 -5.39 -26.65 23.10
N GLY A 57 -6.19 -27.68 22.84
CA GLY A 57 -7.31 -28.08 23.70
C GLY A 57 -8.59 -28.55 23.00
N ALA A 58 -8.60 -28.63 21.67
CA ALA A 58 -9.69 -29.25 20.92
C ALA A 58 -9.38 -30.73 20.58
N VAL A 59 -9.19 -31.57 21.60
CA VAL A 59 -9.50 -33.01 21.63
C VAL A 59 -9.72 -33.45 23.07
#